data_AF-A0A1G0TA03-F1
#
_entry.id   AF-A0A1G0TA03-F1
#
_cell.length_a   1.000
_cell.length_b   1.000
_cell.length_c   1.000
_cell.angle_alpha   90.00
_cell.angle_beta   90.00
_cell.angle_gamma   90.00
#
_symmetry.space_group_name_H-M   'P 1'
#
loop_
_entity.id
_entity.type
_entity.pdbx_description
1 polymer ?
#
loop_
_entity_poly.entity_id
_entity_poly.type
_entity_poly.pdbx_seq_one_letter_code
_entity_poly.pdbx_strand_id
1 'polypeptide(L)'
;MNQFHIRTTKTTSKATAVQIIRYQNRRLIVVKHIGSAHNEDELKKLKEIAFSLLEKLTKQQSLFSKEQSIHLLQLKEYQYLGFRYGLLYESLYEICKRFNFHRHRNKLLLDLVIARIIQPSSKVQSIEFLKEFLGIEHRREYFYRQLPKIRPFSALGQFEFD
;
A
#
# COMPACT_ATOMS: atom_id res chain seq x y z
N MET A 1 -3.94 -29.99 28.95
CA MET A 1 -3.24 -28.69 29.12
C MET A 1 -4.17 -27.73 29.83
N ASN A 2 -3.73 -27.05 30.89
CA ASN A 2 -4.56 -26.06 31.58
C ASN A 2 -4.62 -24.77 30.75
N GLN A 3 -5.67 -24.60 29.96
CA GLN A 3 -5.85 -23.43 29.12
C GLN A 3 -6.40 -22.25 29.95
N PHE A 4 -5.60 -21.20 30.07
CA PHE A 4 -6.01 -19.95 30.73
C PHE A 4 -6.85 -19.10 29.77
N HIS A 5 -7.87 -18.43 30.30
CA HIS A 5 -8.76 -17.56 29.54
C HIS A 5 -9.01 -16.25 30.29
N ILE A 6 -9.24 -15.17 29.55
CA ILE A 6 -9.67 -13.88 30.12
C ILE A 6 -11.19 -13.86 30.17
N ARG A 7 -11.75 -13.59 31.34
CA ARG A 7 -13.19 -13.46 31.59
C ARG A 7 -13.50 -12.05 32.06
N THR A 8 -14.60 -11.49 31.57
CA THR A 8 -15.19 -10.24 32.08
C THR A 8 -16.51 -10.50 32.78
N THR A 9 -16.74 -9.91 33.94
CA THR A 9 -17.99 -10.05 34.71
C THR A 9 -18.42 -8.71 35.29
N LYS A 10 -19.73 -8.42 35.31
CA LYS A 10 -20.25 -7.25 36.01
C LYS A 10 -20.18 -7.47 37.53
N THR A 11 -19.66 -6.48 38.25
CA THR A 11 -19.65 -6.46 39.71
C THR A 11 -20.94 -5.89 40.26
N THR A 12 -21.18 -6.08 41.56
CA THR A 12 -22.27 -5.45 42.31
C THR A 12 -22.23 -3.92 42.24
N SER A 13 -21.05 -3.32 42.10
CA SER A 13 -20.85 -1.87 41.91
C SER A 13 -21.05 -1.38 40.47
N LYS A 14 -21.65 -2.19 39.57
CA LYS A 14 -21.82 -1.94 38.13
C LYS A 14 -20.52 -1.82 37.32
N ALA A 15 -19.36 -2.01 37.92
CA ALA A 15 -18.08 -2.05 37.22
C ALA A 15 -17.91 -3.37 36.45
N THR A 16 -17.00 -3.42 35.49
CA THR A 16 -16.64 -4.64 34.75
C THR A 16 -15.32 -5.18 35.26
N ALA A 17 -15.35 -6.27 36.03
CA ALA A 17 -14.15 -6.96 36.50
C ALA A 17 -13.51 -7.77 35.37
N VAL A 18 -12.18 -7.69 35.25
CA VAL A 18 -11.36 -8.47 34.33
C VAL A 18 -10.56 -9.49 35.12
N GLN A 19 -10.69 -10.76 34.74
CA GLN A 19 -10.12 -11.90 35.46
C GLN A 19 -9.41 -12.87 34.50
N ILE A 20 -8.35 -13.52 34.97
CA ILE A 20 -7.77 -14.69 34.32
C ILE A 20 -8.29 -15.92 35.05
N ILE A 21 -8.88 -16.84 34.28
CA ILE A 21 -9.48 -18.08 34.78
C ILE A 21 -8.83 -19.29 34.13
N ARG A 22 -8.99 -20.46 34.76
CA ARG A 22 -8.75 -21.76 34.14
C ARG A 22 -9.83 -22.75 34.57
N TYR A 23 -10.07 -23.77 33.75
CA TYR A 23 -10.94 -24.88 34.11
C TYR A 23 -10.09 -26.03 34.65
N GLN A 24 -10.47 -26.57 35.81
CA GLN A 24 -9.84 -27.74 36.42
C GLN A 24 -10.93 -28.62 37.04
N ASN A 25 -10.96 -29.91 36.71
CA ASN A 25 -11.98 -30.86 37.20
C ASN A 25 -13.42 -30.36 36.99
N ARG A 26 -13.72 -29.82 35.80
CA ARG A 26 -15.02 -29.19 35.44
C ARG A 26 -15.43 -27.99 36.31
N ARG A 27 -14.52 -27.45 37.13
CA ARG A 27 -14.74 -26.24 37.94
C ARG A 27 -13.94 -25.08 37.37
N LEU A 28 -14.53 -23.88 37.39
CA LEU A 28 -13.86 -22.64 37.03
C LEU A 28 -13.07 -22.14 38.24
N ILE A 29 -11.76 -21.95 38.06
CA ILE A 29 -10.86 -21.39 39.06
C ILE A 29 -10.38 -20.02 38.59
N VAL A 30 -10.59 -18.99 39.41
CA VAL A 30 -10.02 -17.66 39.18
C VAL A 30 -8.56 -17.71 39.58
N VAL A 31 -7.68 -17.52 38.60
CA VAL A 31 -6.22 -17.57 38.79
C VAL A 31 -5.72 -16.20 39.26
N LYS A 32 -6.24 -15.12 38.65
CA LYS A 32 -5.91 -13.76 39.06
C LYS A 32 -7.02 -12.78 38.72
N HIS A 33 -7.29 -11.87 39.66
CA HIS A 33 -8.09 -10.69 39.42
C HIS A 33 -7.20 -9.54 38.93
N ILE A 34 -7.52 -8.93 37.78
CA ILE A 34 -6.70 -7.88 37.18
C ILE A 34 -7.18 -6.50 37.64
N GLY A 35 -8.49 -6.30 37.78
CA GLY A 35 -9.10 -5.05 38.23
C GLY A 35 -10.55 -4.93 37.77
N SER A 36 -11.18 -3.81 38.11
CA SER A 36 -12.56 -3.47 37.71
C SER A 36 -12.57 -2.15 36.94
N ALA A 37 -13.19 -2.12 35.77
CA ALA A 37 -13.32 -0.94 34.93
C ALA A 37 -14.70 -0.27 35.10
N HIS A 38 -14.71 1.06 35.16
CA HIS A 38 -15.94 1.85 35.18
C HIS A 38 -16.27 2.49 33.82
N ASN A 39 -15.32 2.52 32.89
CA ASN A 39 -15.48 3.00 31.51
C ASN A 39 -14.82 2.05 30.49
N GLU A 40 -15.07 2.27 29.21
CA GLU A 40 -14.55 1.41 28.13
C GLU A 40 -13.03 1.49 27.98
N ASP A 41 -12.43 2.65 28.22
CA ASP A 41 -10.98 2.85 28.11
C ASP A 41 -10.21 2.08 29.20
N GLU A 42 -10.69 2.12 30.44
CA GLU A 42 -10.17 1.31 31.54
C GLU A 42 -10.33 -0.19 31.26
N LEU A 43 -11.48 -0.59 30.70
CA LEU A 43 -11.72 -1.99 30.35
C LEU A 43 -10.71 -2.47 29.31
N LYS A 44 -10.40 -1.62 28.31
CA LYS A 44 -9.39 -1.91 27.29
C LYS A 44 -7.99 -2.06 27.91
N LYS A 45 -7.57 -1.11 28.75
CA LYS A 45 -6.28 -1.17 29.47
C LYS A 45 -6.16 -2.42 30.34
N LEU A 46 -7.20 -2.75 31.11
CA LEU A 46 -7.19 -3.94 31.96
C LEU A 46 -7.14 -5.24 31.14
N LYS A 47 -7.79 -5.29 29.97
CA LYS A 47 -7.65 -6.43 29.04
C LYS A 47 -6.23 -6.55 28.50
N GLU A 48 -5.58 -5.45 28.11
CA GLU A 48 -4.19 -5.45 27.63
C GLU A 48 -3.21 -5.99 28.69
N ILE A 49 -3.38 -5.58 29.94
CA ILE A 49 -2.63 -6.11 31.09
C ILE A 49 -2.90 -7.60 31.28
N ALA A 50 -4.17 -8.02 31.23
CA ALA A 50 -4.57 -9.41 31.38
C ALA A 50 -3.94 -10.31 30.29
N PHE A 51 -3.94 -9.86 29.04
CA PHE A 51 -3.29 -10.55 27.93
C PHE A 51 -1.79 -10.67 28.12
N SER A 52 -1.11 -9.56 28.48
CA SER A 52 0.34 -9.56 28.70
C SER A 52 0.75 -10.53 29.81
N LEU A 53 -0.09 -10.66 30.85
CA LEU A 53 0.14 -11.63 31.91
C LEU A 53 -0.14 -13.07 31.45
N LEU A 54 -1.15 -13.28 30.61
CA LEU A 54 -1.48 -14.59 30.07
C LEU A 54 -0.34 -15.12 29.19
N GLU A 55 0.26 -14.30 28.33
CA GLU A 55 1.45 -14.66 27.53
C GLU A 55 2.62 -15.10 28.41
N LYS A 56 2.88 -14.38 29.52
CA LYS A 56 3.90 -14.76 30.50
C LYS A 56 3.58 -16.10 31.19
N LEU A 57 2.31 -16.37 31.48
CA LEU A 57 1.87 -17.60 32.14
C LEU A 57 1.90 -18.82 31.22
N THR A 58 1.54 -18.67 29.94
CA THR A 58 1.49 -19.78 28.98
C THR A 58 2.86 -20.06 28.36
N LYS A 59 3.81 -19.11 28.43
CA LYS A 59 5.09 -19.13 27.68
C LYS A 59 4.89 -19.34 26.16
N GLN A 60 3.67 -19.19 25.68
CA GLN A 60 3.31 -19.35 24.28
C GLN A 60 3.35 -17.96 23.66
N GLN A 61 4.31 -17.74 22.77
CA GLN A 61 4.37 -16.53 21.97
C GLN A 61 3.11 -16.48 21.09
N SER A 62 2.47 -15.32 21.02
CA SER A 62 1.31 -15.13 20.15
C SER A 62 1.72 -15.39 18.70
N LEU A 63 1.01 -16.31 18.04
CA LEU A 63 1.21 -16.65 16.62
C LEU A 63 1.03 -15.46 15.69
N PHE A 64 0.22 -14.49 16.12
CA PHE A 64 0.08 -13.19 15.49
C PHE A 64 0.71 -12.16 16.43
N SER A 65 1.74 -11.46 15.96
CA SER A 65 2.17 -10.23 16.61
C SER A 65 0.93 -9.34 16.71
N LYS A 66 0.46 -9.05 17.94
CA LYS A 66 -0.44 -7.92 18.12
C LYS A 66 0.25 -6.77 17.44
N GLU A 67 -0.42 -6.16 16.48
CA GLU A 67 -0.01 -4.92 15.88
C GLU A 67 0.42 -4.03 17.05
N GLN A 68 1.74 -3.95 17.30
CA GLN A 68 2.28 -2.68 17.74
C GLN A 68 1.70 -1.77 16.69
N SER A 69 0.81 -0.87 17.10
CA SER A 69 0.49 0.28 16.29
C SER A 69 1.85 0.92 16.08
N ILE A 70 2.49 0.53 14.98
CA ILE A 70 3.77 1.02 14.62
C ILE A 70 3.42 2.44 14.20
N HIS A 71 3.38 3.34 15.18
CA HIS A 71 3.29 4.79 15.01
C HIS A 71 4.58 5.30 14.32
N LEU A 72 5.23 4.50 13.49
CA LEU A 72 6.43 4.90 12.75
C LEU A 72 6.11 6.08 11.83
N LEU A 73 4.84 6.29 11.46
CA LEU A 73 4.45 7.41 10.60
C LEU A 73 3.09 7.96 11.05
N GLN A 74 3.10 9.10 11.74
CA GLN A 74 1.90 9.94 11.83
C GLN A 74 1.64 10.54 10.45
N LEU A 75 0.88 9.85 9.59
CA LEU A 75 0.55 10.26 8.22
C LEU A 75 -0.05 11.69 8.13
N LYS A 76 -0.50 12.26 9.25
CA LYS A 76 -0.97 13.65 9.36
C LYS A 76 0.15 14.69 9.20
N GLU A 77 1.40 14.32 9.38
CA GLU A 77 2.56 15.20 9.28
C GLU A 77 3.20 15.22 7.87
N TYR A 78 2.65 14.45 6.93
CA TYR A 78 3.20 14.29 5.59
C TYR A 78 2.25 14.85 4.53
N GLN A 79 2.82 15.57 3.55
CA GLN A 79 2.10 15.99 2.36
C GLN A 79 2.31 14.95 1.25
N TYR A 80 1.21 14.48 0.67
CA TYR A 80 1.29 13.68 -0.54
C TYR A 80 1.68 14.57 -1.72
N LEU A 81 2.86 14.34 -2.28
CA LEU A 81 3.38 15.10 -3.43
C LEU A 81 2.99 14.51 -4.79
N GLY A 82 2.42 13.30 -4.83
CA GLY A 82 2.08 12.59 -6.06
C GLY A 82 2.93 11.35 -6.31
N PHE A 83 2.74 10.76 -7.49
CA PHE A 83 3.51 9.62 -7.99
C PHE A 83 3.90 9.87 -9.45
N ARG A 84 4.98 9.22 -9.90
CA ARG A 84 5.49 9.35 -11.28
C ARG A 84 5.61 7.97 -11.92
N TYR A 85 5.39 7.88 -13.22
CA TYR A 85 5.52 6.63 -13.99
C TYR A 85 6.95 6.39 -14.50
N GLY A 86 7.98 6.96 -13.84
CA GLY A 86 9.37 6.94 -14.33
C GLY A 86 9.89 5.53 -14.62
N LEU A 87 9.80 4.61 -13.65
CA LEU A 87 10.26 3.22 -13.83
C LEU A 87 9.54 2.50 -14.97
N LEU A 88 8.22 2.69 -15.10
CA LEU A 88 7.43 2.08 -16.17
C LEU A 88 7.82 2.65 -17.53
N TYR A 89 7.99 3.96 -17.60
CA TYR A 89 8.45 4.66 -18.81
C TYR A 89 9.83 4.16 -19.24
N GLU A 90 10.80 4.11 -18.32
CA GLU A 90 12.15 3.61 -18.59
C GLU A 90 12.13 2.16 -19.06
N SER A 91 11.32 1.31 -18.43
CA SER A 91 11.18 -0.09 -18.81
C SER A 91 10.64 -0.25 -20.23
N LEU A 92 9.57 0.48 -20.57
CA LEU A 92 8.99 0.47 -21.92
C LEU A 92 9.96 1.08 -22.95
N TYR A 93 10.69 2.12 -22.58
CA TYR A 93 11.71 2.73 -23.42
C TYR A 93 12.86 1.76 -23.75
N GLU A 94 13.34 1.00 -22.77
CA GLU A 94 14.35 -0.04 -23.00
C GLU A 94 13.83 -1.17 -23.90
N ILE A 95 12.56 -1.54 -23.79
CA ILE A 95 11.93 -2.47 -24.74
C ILE A 95 11.93 -1.87 -26.15
N CYS A 96 11.51 -0.61 -26.32
CA CYS A 96 11.57 0.07 -27.60
C CYS A 96 13.00 0.20 -28.14
N LYS A 97 14.01 0.26 -27.28
CA LYS A 97 15.42 0.23 -27.69
C LYS A 97 15.83 -1.10 -28.29
N ARG A 98 15.39 -2.23 -27.71
CA ARG A 98 15.65 -3.57 -28.25
C ARG A 98 15.10 -3.75 -29.67
N PHE A 99 13.97 -3.12 -29.98
CA PHE A 99 13.39 -3.10 -31.33
C PHE A 99 13.89 -1.95 -32.21
N ASN A 100 14.94 -1.23 -31.79
CA ASN A 100 15.51 -0.09 -32.51
C ASN A 100 14.55 1.10 -32.77
N PHE A 101 13.37 1.15 -32.14
CA PHE A 101 12.41 2.24 -32.33
C PHE A 101 12.91 3.60 -31.82
N HIS A 102 13.83 3.60 -30.86
CA HIS A 102 14.54 4.82 -30.41
C HIS A 102 15.34 5.53 -31.51
N ARG A 103 15.70 4.84 -32.60
CA ARG A 103 16.44 5.43 -33.74
C ARG A 103 15.55 6.30 -34.63
N HIS A 104 14.24 6.28 -34.41
CA HIS A 104 13.33 7.14 -35.17
C HIS A 104 13.65 8.61 -34.90
N ARG A 105 13.76 9.42 -35.97
CA ARG A 105 14.20 10.83 -35.91
C ARG A 105 13.36 11.71 -34.98
N ASN A 106 12.11 11.32 -34.74
CA ASN A 106 11.20 12.08 -33.90
C ASN A 106 10.98 11.41 -32.54
N LYS A 107 11.67 11.92 -31.50
CA LYS A 107 11.52 11.48 -30.10
C LYS A 107 10.07 11.60 -29.59
N LEU A 108 9.33 12.62 -30.04
CA LEU A 108 7.91 12.80 -29.68
C LEU A 108 7.08 11.56 -30.00
N LEU A 109 7.37 10.86 -31.10
CA LEU A 109 6.62 9.67 -31.46
C LEU A 109 6.75 8.58 -30.39
N LEU A 110 7.98 8.34 -29.93
CA LEU A 110 8.27 7.30 -28.96
C LEU A 110 7.67 7.64 -27.60
N ASP A 111 7.80 8.89 -27.15
CA ASP A 111 7.20 9.37 -25.91
C ASP A 111 5.66 9.19 -25.95
N LEU A 112 5.02 9.46 -27.09
CA LEU A 112 3.57 9.28 -27.26
C LEU A 112 3.13 7.82 -27.30
N VAL A 113 3.91 6.95 -27.94
CA VAL A 113 3.61 5.51 -27.95
C VAL A 113 3.68 4.99 -26.52
N ILE A 114 4.74 5.29 -25.79
CA ILE A 114 4.89 4.85 -24.39
C ILE A 114 3.77 5.43 -23.53
N ALA A 115 3.48 6.74 -23.63
CA ALA A 115 2.37 7.37 -22.90
C ALA A 115 1.03 6.67 -23.15
N ARG A 116 0.77 6.23 -24.39
CA ARG A 116 -0.48 5.54 -24.76
C ARG A 116 -0.53 4.08 -24.36
N ILE A 117 0.61 3.41 -24.22
CA ILE A 117 0.69 2.08 -23.61
C ILE A 117 0.32 2.18 -22.12
N ILE A 118 0.85 3.20 -21.44
CA ILE A 118 0.59 3.43 -20.01
C ILE A 118 -0.86 3.88 -19.79
N GLN A 119 -1.30 4.88 -20.53
CA GLN A 119 -2.65 5.44 -20.45
C GLN A 119 -3.23 5.68 -21.85
N PRO A 120 -4.06 4.75 -22.36
CA PRO A 120 -4.75 4.90 -23.62
C PRO A 120 -5.62 6.16 -23.60
N SER A 121 -5.20 7.19 -24.34
CA SER A 121 -5.77 8.53 -24.22
C SER A 121 -5.73 9.33 -25.54
N SER A 122 -6.49 10.44 -25.55
CA SER A 122 -6.51 11.37 -26.67
C SER A 122 -5.15 12.05 -26.88
N LYS A 123 -4.94 12.68 -28.06
CA LYS A 123 -3.68 13.36 -28.40
C LYS A 123 -3.29 14.42 -27.36
N VAL A 124 -4.26 15.21 -26.91
CA VAL A 124 -4.05 16.28 -25.93
C VAL A 124 -3.71 15.69 -24.56
N GLN A 125 -4.50 14.70 -24.13
CA GLN A 125 -4.33 14.04 -22.85
C GLN A 125 -2.98 13.32 -22.73
N SER A 126 -2.46 12.73 -23.81
CA SER A 126 -1.13 12.10 -23.78
C SER A 126 0.00 13.13 -23.52
N ILE A 127 -0.14 14.38 -24.00
CA ILE A 127 0.85 15.44 -23.73
C ILE A 127 0.75 15.89 -22.28
N GLU A 128 -0.47 16.08 -21.79
CA GLU A 128 -0.73 16.46 -20.39
C GLU A 128 -0.17 15.39 -19.44
N PHE A 129 -0.40 14.11 -19.75
CA PHE A 129 0.17 12.98 -19.02
C PHE A 129 1.71 13.00 -19.00
N LEU A 130 2.34 13.17 -20.17
CA LEU A 130 3.80 13.26 -20.28
C LEU A 130 4.37 14.39 -19.42
N LYS A 131 3.71 15.55 -19.40
CA LYS A 131 4.11 16.68 -18.57
C LYS A 131 3.92 16.40 -17.08
N GLU A 132 2.72 15.99 -16.68
CA GLU A 132 2.32 15.86 -15.28
C GLU A 132 3.08 14.73 -14.58
N PHE A 133 3.10 13.54 -15.18
CA PHE A 133 3.60 12.34 -14.50
C PHE A 133 5.02 11.95 -14.88
N LEU A 134 5.53 12.44 -16.02
CA LEU A 134 6.86 12.10 -16.52
C LEU A 134 7.80 13.31 -16.64
N GLY A 135 7.30 14.55 -16.47
CA GLY A 135 8.12 15.76 -16.61
C GLY A 135 8.63 16.01 -18.03
N ILE A 136 8.04 15.35 -19.03
CA ILE A 136 8.41 15.48 -20.44
C ILE A 136 7.50 16.51 -21.09
N GLU A 137 8.04 17.69 -21.41
CA GLU A 137 7.27 18.75 -22.04
C GLU A 137 7.41 18.75 -23.56
N HIS A 138 6.28 18.62 -24.25
CA HIS A 138 6.17 18.86 -25.68
C HIS A 138 5.25 20.07 -25.91
N ARG A 139 5.74 21.09 -26.63
CA ARG A 139 4.91 22.25 -27.00
C ARG A 139 3.73 21.79 -27.87
N ARG A 140 2.51 22.20 -27.54
CA ARG A 140 1.29 21.80 -28.27
C ARG A 140 1.38 22.16 -29.75
N GLU A 141 1.93 23.32 -30.09
CA GLU A 141 2.06 23.79 -31.48
C GLU A 141 3.07 22.94 -32.26
N TYR A 142 4.19 22.57 -31.62
CA TYR A 142 5.18 21.66 -32.20
C TYR A 142 4.56 20.28 -32.41
N PHE A 143 3.83 19.78 -31.41
CA PHE A 143 3.13 18.50 -31.46
C PHE A 143 2.17 18.39 -32.66
N TYR A 144 1.26 19.36 -32.82
CA TYR A 144 0.29 19.34 -33.93
C TYR A 144 0.95 19.53 -35.29
N ARG A 145 2.09 20.22 -35.35
CA ARG A 145 2.86 20.41 -36.59
C ARG A 145 3.68 19.20 -36.99
N GLN A 146 4.18 18.43 -36.02
CA GLN A 146 5.04 17.28 -36.27
C GLN A 146 4.25 16.00 -36.51
N LEU A 147 3.13 15.79 -35.83
CA LEU A 147 2.32 14.57 -35.97
C LEU A 147 1.95 14.24 -37.42
N PRO A 148 1.45 15.19 -38.24
CA PRO A 148 1.14 14.92 -39.64
C PRO A 148 2.38 14.57 -40.49
N LYS A 149 3.58 14.97 -40.05
CA LYS A 149 4.84 14.70 -40.75
C LYS A 149 5.41 13.33 -40.43
N ILE A 150 4.90 12.67 -39.39
CA ILE A 150 5.23 11.29 -39.07
C ILE A 150 4.56 10.43 -40.14
N ARG A 151 5.36 9.97 -41.11
CA ARG A 151 4.84 9.12 -42.19
C ARG A 151 4.41 7.78 -41.59
N PRO A 152 3.28 7.21 -42.05
CA PRO A 152 2.96 5.82 -41.74
C PRO A 152 4.07 4.92 -42.24
N PHE A 153 4.31 3.83 -41.50
CA PHE A 153 5.38 2.86 -41.72
C PHE A 153 5.40 2.28 -43.15
N SER A 154 4.28 2.35 -43.88
CA SER A 154 4.17 1.91 -45.28
C SER A 154 5.04 2.66 -46.29
N ALA A 155 5.69 3.76 -45.90
CA ALA A 155 6.57 4.56 -46.77
C ALA A 155 8.08 4.36 -46.51
N LEU A 156 8.46 3.48 -45.58
CA LEU A 156 9.86 3.18 -45.27
C LEU A 156 10.11 1.73 -45.69
N GLY A 157 11.03 1.55 -46.65
CA GLY A 157 11.44 0.24 -47.15
C GLY A 157 11.78 -0.72 -46.01
N GLN A 158 11.57 -2.00 -46.29
CA GLN A 158 11.73 -3.16 -45.40
C GLN A 158 12.86 -2.95 -44.38
N PHE A 159 12.48 -2.85 -43.10
CA PHE A 159 13.42 -3.08 -42.01
C PHE A 159 13.67 -4.59 -41.99
N GLU A 160 14.81 -5.02 -42.53
CA GLU A 160 15.37 -6.33 -42.19
C GLU A 160 15.72 -6.30 -40.70
N PHE A 161 15.08 -7.17 -39.94
CA PHE A 161 15.47 -7.47 -38.57
C PHE A 161 16.54 -8.55 -38.68
N ASP A 162 17.79 -8.15 -38.43
CA ASP A 162 18.90 -9.08 -38.16
C ASP A 162 18.68 -9.84 -36.84
#